data_AF-A0A433VQ70-F1
#
_entry.id   AF-A0A433VQ70-F1
#
_cell.length_a   1.000
_cell.length_b   1.000
_cell.length_c   1.000
_cell.angle_alpha   90.00
_cell.angle_beta   90.00
_cell.angle_gamma   90.00
#
_symmetry.space_group_name_H-M   'P 1'
#
loop_
_entity.id
_entity.type
_entity.pdbx_description
1 polymer ?
#
loop_
_entity_poly.entity_id
_entity_poly.type
_entity_poly.pdbx_seq_one_letter_code
_entity_poly.pdbx_strand_id
1 'polypeptide(L)' 'MAQQMQTSRSSLERLLDPDNPAVTLDTIERAARVIGKKVRFELVD' A
#
# COMPACT_ATOMS: atom_id res chain seq x y z
N MET A 1 -4.23 5.37 9.79
CA MET A 1 -3.60 4.58 8.69
C MET A 1 -2.25 3.99 9.07
N ALA A 2 -1.16 4.76 9.29
CA ALA A 2 0.18 4.18 9.54
C ALA A 2 0.22 3.16 10.70
N GLN A 3 -0.41 3.51 11.82
CA GLN A 3 -0.56 2.61 12.97
C GLN A 3 -1.38 1.34 12.64
N GLN A 4 -2.47 1.47 11.87
CA GLN A 4 -3.31 0.35 11.45
C GLN A 4 -2.58 -0.59 10.47
N MET A 5 -1.65 -0.03 9.68
CA MET A 5 -0.78 -0.78 8.78
C MET A 5 0.47 -1.33 9.48
N GLN A 6 0.67 -1.03 10.77
CA GLN A 6 1.86 -1.37 11.55
C GLN A 6 3.16 -0.90 10.89
N THR A 7 3.17 0.32 10.36
CA THR A 7 4.31 0.93 9.67
C THR A 7 4.64 2.32 10.20
N SER A 8 5.83 2.84 9.89
CA SER A 8 6.21 4.20 10.24
C SER A 8 5.43 5.23 9.41
N ARG A 9 5.30 6.45 9.94
CA ARG A 9 4.71 7.57 9.21
C ARG A 9 5.45 7.85 7.89
N SER A 10 6.78 7.85 7.92
CA SER A 10 7.61 8.04 6.73
C SER A 10 7.44 6.94 5.67
N SER A 11 7.14 5.71 6.09
CA SER A 11 6.88 4.61 5.15
C SER A 11 5.49 4.73 4.53
N LEU A 12 4.48 5.19 5.29
CA LEU A 12 3.19 5.54 4.73
C LEU A 12 3.30 6.73 3.77
N GLU A 13 4.07 7.76 4.11
CA GLU A 13 4.30 8.92 3.24
C GLU A 13 4.93 8.50 1.91
N ARG A 14 5.95 7.63 1.91
CA ARG A 14 6.52 7.08 0.66
C ARG A 14 5.53 6.27 -0.16
N LEU A 15 4.61 5.54 0.47
CA LEU A 15 3.56 4.79 -0.23
C LEU A 15 2.55 5.70 -0.92
N LEU A 16 2.28 6.88 -0.34
CA LEU A 16 1.33 7.86 -0.86
C LEU A 16 1.97 8.88 -1.79
N ASP A 17 3.28 8.81 -1.97
CA ASP A 17 4.07 9.71 -2.80
C ASP A 17 3.95 9.29 -4.29
N PRO A 18 3.29 10.09 -5.14
CA PRO A 18 3.14 9.77 -6.55
C PRO A 18 4.46 9.79 -7.33
N ASP A 19 5.49 10.47 -6.80
CA ASP A 19 6.82 10.56 -7.41
C ASP A 19 7.73 9.39 -6.99
N ASN A 20 7.24 8.51 -6.10
CA ASN A 20 7.94 7.31 -5.63
C ASN A 20 7.15 6.03 -5.94
N PRO A 21 7.26 5.49 -7.17
CA PRO A 21 6.46 4.34 -7.60
C PRO A 21 6.92 3.01 -6.99
N ALA A 22 8.01 2.99 -6.21
CA ALA A 22 8.57 1.78 -5.65
C ALA A 22 7.72 1.28 -4.46
N VAL A 23 6.74 0.42 -4.76
CA VAL A 23 5.86 -0.21 -3.78
C VAL A 23 5.83 -1.73 -3.98
N THR A 24 5.73 -2.50 -2.89
CA THR A 24 5.60 -3.96 -2.95
C THR A 24 4.13 -4.39 -2.95
N LEU A 25 3.84 -5.57 -3.48
CA LEU A 25 2.49 -6.15 -3.44
C LEU A 25 1.96 -6.28 -1.99
N ASP A 26 2.83 -6.68 -1.04
CA ASP A 26 2.48 -6.76 0.40
C ASP A 26 2.07 -5.39 0.95
N THR A 27 2.76 -4.32 0.54
CA THR A 27 2.44 -2.96 0.98
C THR A 27 1.05 -2.53 0.48
N ILE A 28 0.73 -2.82 -0.78
CA ILE A 28 -0.60 -2.53 -1.36
C ILE A 28 -1.68 -3.38 -0.66
N GLU A 29 -1.41 -4.66 -0.38
CA GLU A 29 -2.35 -5.54 0.29
C GLU A 29 -2.69 -5.05 1.71
N ARG A 30 -1.68 -4.66 2.49
CA ARG A 30 -1.89 -4.08 3.83
C ARG A 30 -2.71 -2.79 3.77
N ALA A 31 -2.40 -1.91 2.83
CA ALA A 31 -3.14 -0.67 2.64
C ALA A 31 -4.61 -0.94 2.33
N ALA A 32 -4.89 -1.85 1.39
CA ALA A 32 -6.25 -2.25 1.02
C ALA A 32 -7.02 -2.84 2.21
N ARG A 33 -6.40 -3.73 3.00
CA ARG A 33 -7.04 -4.32 4.20
C ARG A 33 -7.44 -3.25 5.22
N VAL A 34 -6.58 -2.25 5.45
CA VAL A 34 -6.86 -1.16 6.40
C VAL A 34 -8.08 -0.33 6.00
N ILE A 35 -8.35 -0.20 4.70
CA ILE A 35 -9.53 0.51 4.19
C ILE A 35 -10.72 -0.43 3.87
N GLY A 36 -10.68 -1.68 4.32
CA GLY A 36 -11.76 -2.66 4.12
C GLY A 36 -11.92 -3.10 2.66
N LYS A 37 -10.85 -3.06 1.87
CA LYS A 37 -10.80 -3.49 0.46
C LYS A 37 -9.94 -4.74 0.31
N LYS A 38 -10.07 -5.38 -0.85
CA LYS A 38 -9.24 -6.50 -1.29
C LYS A 38 -8.50 -6.09 -2.56
N VAL A 39 -7.24 -6.51 -2.68
CA VAL A 39 -6.46 -6.32 -3.91
C VAL A 39 -6.71 -7.50 -4.83
N ARG A 40 -6.90 -7.23 -6.12
CA ARG A 40 -6.94 -8.22 -7.18
C ARG A 40 -5.83 -7.87 -8.17
N PHE A 41 -4.92 -8.79 -8.38
CA PHE A 41 -3.86 -8.66 -9.37
C PHE A 41 -4.23 -9.47 -10.60
N GLU A 42 -4.15 -8.83 -11.77
CA GLU A 42 -4.40 -9.43 -13.06
C GLU A 42 -3.25 -9.01 -13.99
N LEU A 43 -2.75 -9.96 -14.76
CA LEU A 43 -1.85 -9.68 -15.88
C LEU A 43 -2.68 -9.85 -17.15
N VAL A 44 -2.60 -8.87 -18.05
CA VAL A 44 -3.36 -8.81 -19.30
C VAL A 44 -2.39 -8.52 -20.43
N ASP A 45 -2.71 -9.00 -21.63
CA ASP A 45 -1.97 -8.72 -22.88
C ASP A 45 -2.44 -7.41 -23.53
#